data_AF-A0A4P5VXB5-F1
#
_entry.id   AF-A0A4P5VXB5-F1
#
_cell.length_a   1.000
_cell.length_b   1.000
_cell.length_c   1.000
_cell.angle_alpha   90.00
_cell.angle_beta   90.00
_cell.angle_gamma   90.00
#
_symmetry.space_group_name_H-M   'P 1'
#
loop_
_entity.id
_entity.type
_entity.pdbx_description
1 polymer ?
#
loop_
_entity_poly.entity_id
_entity_poly.type
_entity_poly.pdbx_seq_one_letter_code
_entity_poly.pdbx_strand_id
1 'polypeptide(L)'
;MSPASIRLRFVVVIAGAMTSCNGCAPERCVGFRPVALADHAIVVGELTIPSYVTAERVDVLIDWSALTSDFDCQPLDPVDDIGAVVLTRFPHLSESEVASSLVNNTMLQSDTNGFVWCSPREVTQCWLSEFGFGGSGYSMIDAYSEDGGVYLLMFLEDGEEFSSVRFFAFLSPQSDSTVTVAAIVADCPQAMLTASLDLSTPVEISAAGAGEAIPRALPLDDSATCDTDTGPSWPVDWEDLGVNASELVVSRYTLPIAELEARFGERDALAAERYALAVSETNADLADAVSTAGSRFAGFTGEGLWLVELRGSSWFEGAAPLVVTVVEPTARP
;
A
#
# COMPACT_ATOMS: atom_id res chain seq x y z
N MET A 1 3.25 33.66 26.86
CA MET A 1 3.79 33.06 25.61
C MET A 1 2.67 33.12 24.59
N SER A 2 2.87 33.83 23.49
CA SER A 2 1.88 33.88 22.39
C SER A 2 2.01 32.64 21.51
N PRO A 3 0.89 32.05 21.03
CA PRO A 3 0.93 30.84 20.20
C PRO A 3 1.62 31.11 18.84
N ALA A 4 2.39 30.14 18.35
CA ALA A 4 2.96 30.14 17.02
C ALA A 4 1.85 30.00 15.95
N SER A 5 2.05 30.56 14.75
CA SER A 5 1.16 30.28 13.61
C SER A 5 1.78 29.16 12.77
N ILE A 6 1.02 28.10 12.50
CA ILE A 6 1.45 26.98 11.66
C ILE A 6 0.83 27.16 10.28
N ARG A 7 1.66 27.05 9.22
CA ARG A 7 1.16 26.87 7.85
C ARG A 7 1.20 25.36 7.56
N LEU A 8 0.02 24.77 7.35
CA LEU A 8 -0.14 23.38 6.95
C LEU A 8 -0.22 23.32 5.41
N ARG A 9 0.48 22.39 4.77
CA ARG A 9 0.48 22.18 3.31
C ARG A 9 0.01 20.76 3.01
N PHE A 10 -1.13 20.61 2.37
CA PHE A 10 -1.75 19.29 2.19
C PHE A 10 -1.37 18.66 0.85
N VAL A 11 -1.09 17.36 0.86
CA VAL A 11 -0.88 16.52 -0.33
C VAL A 11 -1.65 15.22 -0.17
N VAL A 12 -2.87 15.15 -0.69
CA VAL A 12 -3.65 13.92 -0.60
C VAL A 12 -2.99 12.85 -1.45
N VAL A 13 -2.52 11.80 -0.80
CA VAL A 13 -1.97 10.60 -1.43
C VAL A 13 -2.97 9.51 -1.18
N ILE A 14 -3.78 9.17 -2.18
CA ILE A 14 -4.57 7.93 -2.11
C ILE A 14 -3.66 6.82 -2.59
N ALA A 15 -2.91 6.23 -1.67
CA ALA A 15 -2.18 5.02 -2.00
C ALA A 15 -3.16 3.85 -2.10
N GLY A 16 -3.24 3.23 -3.28
CA GLY A 16 -3.96 1.98 -3.45
C GLY A 16 -3.23 0.88 -2.69
N ALA A 17 -3.71 0.53 -1.50
CA ALA A 17 -3.32 -0.73 -0.88
C ALA A 17 -3.88 -1.87 -1.74
N MET A 18 -3.02 -2.77 -2.21
CA MET A 18 -3.42 -3.99 -2.89
C MET A 18 -4.01 -4.96 -1.86
N THR A 19 -5.28 -4.80 -1.49
CA THR A 19 -5.95 -5.76 -0.61
C THR A 19 -6.60 -6.86 -1.44
N SER A 20 -6.25 -8.12 -1.13
CA SER A 20 -6.97 -9.26 -1.67
C SER A 20 -8.36 -9.33 -1.01
N CYS A 21 -9.42 -9.17 -1.79
CA CYS A 21 -10.79 -9.29 -1.29
C CYS A 21 -11.14 -10.76 -1.06
N ASN A 22 -10.71 -11.33 0.07
CA ASN A 22 -11.06 -12.70 0.44
C ASN A 22 -12.17 -12.71 1.50
N GLY A 23 -13.41 -12.97 1.07
CA GLY A 23 -14.49 -13.44 1.96
C GLY A 23 -15.82 -12.67 1.91
N CYS A 24 -16.81 -13.28 1.27
CA CYS A 24 -18.25 -13.17 1.57
C CYS A 24 -18.94 -11.78 1.58
N ALA A 25 -19.06 -11.14 0.41
CA ALA A 25 -20.31 -10.62 -0.17
C ALA A 25 -19.96 -9.76 -1.40
N PRO A 26 -20.58 -9.99 -2.58
CA PRO A 26 -20.26 -9.23 -3.80
C PRO A 26 -20.59 -7.73 -3.73
N GLU A 27 -21.20 -7.25 -2.64
CA GLU A 27 -21.65 -5.87 -2.46
C GLU A 27 -20.70 -5.00 -1.62
N ARG A 28 -19.56 -5.54 -1.14
CA ARG A 28 -18.62 -4.79 -0.27
C ARG A 28 -17.17 -4.73 -0.75
N CYS A 29 -16.90 -5.10 -2.00
CA CYS A 29 -15.62 -4.77 -2.61
C CYS A 29 -15.66 -3.30 -3.05
N VAL A 30 -15.31 -2.39 -2.14
CA VAL A 30 -15.08 -0.99 -2.50
C VAL A 30 -13.77 -0.95 -3.28
N GLY A 31 -13.87 -1.09 -4.60
CA GLY A 31 -12.74 -0.82 -5.48
C GLY A 31 -12.32 0.63 -5.24
N PHE A 32 -11.06 0.85 -4.89
CA PHE A 32 -10.55 2.21 -4.73
C PHE A 32 -10.58 2.87 -6.10
N ARG A 33 -11.59 3.69 -6.34
CA ARG A 33 -11.50 4.68 -7.40
C ARG A 33 -10.54 5.74 -6.87
N PRO A 34 -9.41 6.03 -7.55
CA PRO A 34 -8.66 7.24 -7.25
C PRO A 34 -9.65 8.39 -7.40
N VAL A 35 -10.08 8.96 -6.27
CA VAL A 35 -10.84 10.19 -6.27
C VAL A 35 -9.85 11.23 -6.69
N ALA A 36 -9.91 11.61 -7.96
CA ALA A 36 -9.19 12.75 -8.48
C ALA A 36 -9.79 13.98 -7.79
N LEU A 37 -9.32 14.28 -6.58
CA LEU A 37 -9.46 15.60 -6.02
C LEU A 37 -8.71 16.50 -7.01
N ALA A 38 -9.42 17.48 -7.57
CA ALA A 38 -8.90 18.34 -8.62
C ALA A 38 -7.53 18.93 -8.22
N ASP A 39 -6.52 18.75 -9.07
CA ASP A 39 -5.17 19.33 -8.97
C ASP A 39 -4.22 18.77 -7.87
N HIS A 40 -4.47 17.58 -7.32
CA HIS A 40 -3.62 16.99 -6.28
C HIS A 40 -2.65 15.90 -6.77
N ALA A 41 -1.59 15.64 -5.98
CA ALA A 41 -0.50 14.73 -6.31
C ALA A 41 -1.02 13.34 -6.72
N ILE A 42 -0.75 12.97 -7.97
CA ILE A 42 -1.08 11.66 -8.51
C ILE A 42 0.07 10.73 -8.13
N VAL A 43 -0.20 9.73 -7.29
CA VAL A 43 0.71 8.59 -7.18
C VAL A 43 0.56 7.76 -8.43
N VAL A 44 1.53 7.90 -9.33
CA VAL A 44 1.68 6.98 -10.46
C VAL A 44 2.55 5.85 -9.96
N GLY A 45 1.95 4.67 -9.85
CA GLY A 45 2.65 3.42 -9.63
C GLY A 45 3.05 2.80 -10.97
N GLU A 46 4.24 2.21 -11.04
CA GLU A 46 4.54 1.17 -12.03
C GLU A 46 4.99 -0.08 -11.30
N LEU A 47 4.38 -1.23 -11.65
CA LEU A 47 4.73 -2.53 -11.10
C LEU A 47 5.34 -3.39 -12.20
N THR A 48 6.60 -3.76 -12.03
CA THR A 48 7.27 -4.72 -12.91
C THR A 48 7.35 -6.07 -12.21
N ILE A 49 6.63 -7.05 -12.75
CA ILE A 49 6.60 -8.43 -12.21
C ILE A 49 7.49 -9.31 -13.10
N PRO A 50 8.49 -10.02 -12.56
CA PRO A 50 9.32 -10.93 -13.35
C PRO A 50 8.50 -12.11 -13.86
N SER A 51 8.74 -12.53 -15.10
CA SER A 51 8.07 -13.69 -15.72
C SER A 51 9.04 -14.84 -15.94
N TYR A 52 8.63 -16.05 -15.54
CA TYR A 52 9.43 -17.27 -15.61
C TYR A 52 8.82 -18.23 -16.63
N VAL A 53 9.54 -18.45 -17.73
CA VAL A 53 9.13 -19.39 -18.78
C VAL A 53 9.31 -20.83 -18.29
N THR A 54 8.25 -21.63 -18.40
CA THR A 54 8.25 -23.03 -17.94
C THR A 54 7.50 -23.91 -18.94
N ALA A 55 7.69 -25.22 -18.85
CA ALA A 55 6.96 -26.19 -19.64
C ALA A 55 5.47 -26.22 -19.23
N GLU A 56 4.57 -26.27 -20.19
CA GLU A 56 3.15 -26.47 -19.89
C GLU A 56 2.81 -27.92 -19.53
N ARG A 57 1.68 -28.11 -18.83
CA ARG A 57 1.10 -29.43 -18.50
C ARG A 57 2.06 -30.41 -17.84
N VAL A 58 3.03 -29.89 -17.10
CA VAL A 58 3.94 -30.66 -16.25
C VAL A 58 3.85 -30.16 -14.82
N ASP A 59 4.31 -30.99 -13.90
CA ASP A 59 4.47 -30.59 -12.51
C ASP A 59 5.73 -29.73 -12.39
N VAL A 60 5.56 -28.41 -12.28
CA VAL A 60 6.66 -27.45 -12.14
C VAL A 60 6.99 -27.30 -10.65
N LEU A 61 8.28 -27.36 -10.32
CA LEU A 61 8.78 -26.98 -9.00
C LEU A 61 8.92 -25.46 -8.93
N ILE A 62 8.19 -24.83 -8.02
CA ILE A 62 8.36 -23.43 -7.66
C ILE A 62 9.36 -23.38 -6.50
N ASP A 63 10.53 -22.76 -6.72
CA ASP A 63 11.63 -22.68 -5.75
C ASP A 63 11.95 -21.22 -5.47
N TRP A 64 11.74 -20.76 -4.24
CA TRP A 64 12.06 -19.39 -3.78
C TRP A 64 13.18 -19.36 -2.75
N SER A 65 14.02 -20.41 -2.68
CA SER A 65 15.16 -20.47 -1.77
C SER A 65 16.17 -19.33 -1.95
N ALA A 66 16.18 -18.70 -3.12
CA ALA A 66 17.04 -17.57 -3.47
C ALA A 66 16.30 -16.21 -3.48
N LEU A 67 15.03 -16.17 -3.05
CA LEU A 67 14.26 -14.94 -2.89
C LEU A 67 14.68 -14.27 -1.57
N THR A 68 15.77 -13.52 -1.58
CA THR A 68 16.33 -12.88 -0.37
C THR A 68 15.94 -11.41 -0.19
N SER A 69 15.02 -10.92 -1.03
CA SER A 69 14.50 -9.56 -0.95
C SER A 69 13.04 -9.54 -1.37
N ASP A 70 12.25 -8.67 -0.75
CA ASP A 70 10.85 -8.45 -1.11
C ASP A 70 10.69 -7.50 -2.31
N PHE A 71 9.44 -7.21 -2.70
CA PHE A 71 9.14 -6.33 -3.84
C PHE A 71 9.55 -4.86 -3.59
N ASP A 72 9.74 -4.46 -2.33
CA ASP A 72 10.25 -3.16 -1.88
C ASP A 72 11.79 -3.17 -1.69
N CYS A 73 12.45 -4.25 -2.14
CA CYS A 73 13.88 -4.49 -2.01
C CYS A 73 14.41 -4.45 -0.56
N GLN A 74 13.57 -4.75 0.42
CA GLN A 74 13.99 -5.00 1.78
C GLN A 74 14.53 -6.42 1.93
N PRO A 75 15.45 -6.67 2.87
CA PRO A 75 15.90 -8.02 3.18
C PRO A 75 14.72 -8.93 3.54
N LEU A 76 14.73 -10.15 2.99
CA LEU A 76 13.71 -11.15 3.23
C LEU A 76 14.39 -12.51 3.50
N ASP A 77 13.96 -13.20 4.55
CA ASP A 77 14.29 -14.60 4.79
C ASP A 77 13.21 -15.49 4.14
N PRO A 78 13.54 -16.25 3.08
CA PRO A 78 12.54 -17.03 2.35
C PRO A 78 11.91 -18.17 3.18
N VAL A 79 12.52 -18.57 4.30
CA VAL A 79 11.99 -19.60 5.21
C VAL A 79 11.07 -18.97 6.25
N ASP A 80 11.51 -17.89 6.88
CA ASP A 80 10.82 -17.30 8.03
C ASP A 80 9.74 -16.29 7.60
N ASP A 81 9.93 -15.58 6.49
CA ASP A 81 9.05 -14.48 6.08
C ASP A 81 8.00 -14.88 5.03
N ILE A 82 8.04 -16.10 4.48
CA ILE A 82 7.05 -16.60 3.50
C ILE A 82 6.30 -17.78 4.09
N GLY A 83 5.05 -17.56 4.51
CA GLY A 83 4.18 -18.61 5.05
C GLY A 83 3.29 -19.27 4.00
N ALA A 84 3.05 -18.61 2.87
CA ALA A 84 2.21 -19.15 1.80
C ALA A 84 2.64 -18.66 0.43
N VAL A 85 2.41 -19.50 -0.58
CA VAL A 85 2.49 -19.12 -1.99
C VAL A 85 1.14 -19.37 -2.63
N VAL A 86 0.53 -18.31 -3.14
CA VAL A 86 -0.77 -18.36 -3.84
C VAL A 86 -0.53 -18.28 -5.33
N LEU A 87 -1.17 -19.16 -6.09
CA LEU A 87 -1.21 -19.14 -7.54
C LEU A 87 -2.61 -18.74 -8.01
N THR A 88 -2.71 -17.62 -8.71
CA THR A 88 -3.96 -17.11 -9.29
C THR A 88 -3.88 -17.14 -10.81
N ARG A 89 -4.99 -17.51 -11.46
CA ARG A 89 -5.09 -17.57 -12.92
C ARG A 89 -6.03 -16.49 -13.47
N PHE A 90 -5.55 -15.74 -14.46
CA PHE A 90 -6.26 -14.70 -15.19
C PHE A 90 -6.46 -15.14 -16.65
N PRO A 91 -7.63 -15.71 -17.02
CA PRO A 91 -7.85 -16.30 -18.33
C PRO A 91 -7.94 -15.29 -19.48
N HIS A 92 -8.16 -14.00 -19.17
CA HIS A 92 -8.52 -12.99 -20.16
C HIS A 92 -7.68 -11.70 -20.07
N LEU A 93 -6.68 -11.67 -19.18
CA LEU A 93 -5.78 -10.55 -19.02
C LEU A 93 -4.38 -10.95 -19.46
N SER A 94 -3.65 -10.02 -20.05
CA SER A 94 -2.20 -10.08 -20.26
C SER A 94 -1.43 -9.76 -18.97
N GLU A 95 -0.15 -10.12 -18.91
CA GLU A 95 0.73 -9.82 -17.77
C GLU A 95 0.74 -8.31 -17.46
N SER A 96 0.79 -7.46 -18.50
CA SER A 96 0.74 -6.00 -18.35
C SER A 96 -0.60 -5.49 -17.82
N GLU A 97 -1.71 -6.11 -18.20
CA GLU A 97 -3.04 -5.73 -17.69
C GLU A 97 -3.20 -6.16 -16.23
N VAL A 98 -2.67 -7.33 -15.84
CA VAL A 98 -2.65 -7.77 -14.44
C VAL A 98 -1.81 -6.81 -13.59
N ALA A 99 -0.58 -6.51 -14.02
CA ALA A 99 0.29 -5.58 -13.30
C ALA A 99 -0.33 -4.18 -13.17
N SER A 100 -0.90 -3.66 -14.26
CA SER A 100 -1.61 -2.37 -14.24
C SER A 100 -2.84 -2.40 -13.33
N SER A 101 -3.60 -3.50 -13.33
CA SER A 101 -4.80 -3.63 -12.50
C SER A 101 -4.48 -3.76 -11.01
N LEU A 102 -3.36 -4.43 -10.67
CA LEU A 102 -2.82 -4.47 -9.31
C LEU A 102 -2.48 -3.05 -8.82
N VAL A 103 -1.69 -2.32 -9.61
CA VAL A 103 -1.23 -0.96 -9.25
C VAL A 103 -2.40 0.00 -9.07
N ASN A 104 -3.36 -0.03 -9.99
CA ASN A 104 -4.49 0.88 -10.00
C ASN A 104 -5.64 0.41 -9.10
N ASN A 105 -5.48 -0.75 -8.44
CA ASN A 105 -6.53 -1.40 -7.66
C ASN A 105 -7.86 -1.54 -8.41
N THR A 106 -7.79 -1.87 -9.70
CA THR A 106 -8.96 -2.05 -10.58
C THR A 106 -9.28 -3.52 -10.82
N MET A 107 -8.51 -4.44 -10.23
CA MET A 107 -8.70 -5.86 -10.41
C MET A 107 -9.99 -6.34 -9.76
N LEU A 108 -10.83 -7.03 -10.52
CA LEU A 108 -12.08 -7.59 -10.04
C LEU A 108 -11.91 -9.08 -9.76
N GLN A 109 -12.70 -9.60 -8.81
CA GLN A 109 -12.73 -11.06 -8.57
C GLN A 109 -13.11 -11.84 -9.83
N SER A 110 -13.96 -11.26 -10.68
CA SER A 110 -14.38 -11.84 -11.98
C SER A 110 -13.26 -11.95 -13.00
N ASP A 111 -12.14 -11.25 -12.79
CA ASP A 111 -10.98 -11.34 -13.69
C ASP A 111 -10.14 -12.60 -13.42
N THR A 112 -10.42 -13.28 -12.31
CA THR A 112 -9.77 -14.54 -11.91
C THR A 112 -10.74 -15.72 -12.06
N ASN A 113 -10.20 -16.91 -12.33
CA ASN A 113 -10.95 -18.17 -12.22
C ASN A 113 -10.73 -18.88 -10.87
N GLY A 114 -10.31 -18.12 -9.86
CA GLY A 114 -9.94 -18.61 -8.54
C GLY A 114 -8.43 -18.68 -8.31
N PHE A 115 -8.08 -19.14 -7.12
CA PHE A 115 -6.71 -19.30 -6.67
C PHE A 115 -6.54 -20.65 -5.97
N VAL A 116 -5.31 -21.13 -5.98
CA VAL A 116 -4.84 -22.27 -5.18
C VAL A 116 -3.62 -21.83 -4.42
N TRP A 117 -3.27 -22.52 -3.35
CA TRP A 117 -2.14 -22.15 -2.51
C TRP A 117 -1.41 -23.37 -1.97
N CYS A 118 -0.15 -23.16 -1.65
CA CYS A 118 0.64 -24.07 -0.85
C CYS A 118 1.23 -23.29 0.34
N SER A 119 1.39 -23.96 1.48
CA SER A 119 1.98 -23.38 2.69
C SER A 119 2.99 -24.35 3.28
N PRO A 120 4.14 -24.53 2.61
CA PRO A 120 5.11 -25.47 3.10
C PRO A 120 5.86 -24.83 4.27
N ARG A 121 5.56 -25.29 5.49
CA ARG A 121 6.32 -24.85 6.67
C ARG A 121 7.74 -25.40 6.56
N GLU A 122 8.74 -24.54 6.78
CA GLU A 122 10.17 -24.88 6.86
C GLU A 122 10.86 -25.24 5.53
N VAL A 123 10.18 -25.18 4.38
CA VAL A 123 10.83 -25.37 3.08
C VAL A 123 10.44 -24.27 2.10
N THR A 124 11.33 -23.98 1.17
CA THR A 124 11.23 -22.85 0.24
C THR A 124 10.81 -23.28 -1.17
N GLN A 125 10.03 -24.35 -1.26
CA GLN A 125 9.61 -24.90 -2.54
C GLN A 125 8.26 -25.61 -2.47
N CYS A 126 7.52 -25.58 -3.58
CA CYS A 126 6.29 -26.35 -3.81
C CYS A 126 6.24 -26.88 -5.23
N TRP A 127 5.73 -28.09 -5.40
CA TRP A 127 5.29 -28.57 -6.70
C TRP A 127 3.92 -28.00 -7.05
N LEU A 128 3.62 -27.73 -8.33
CA LEU A 128 2.28 -27.32 -8.76
C LEU A 128 1.19 -28.31 -8.34
N SER A 129 1.51 -29.60 -8.24
CA SER A 129 0.60 -30.64 -7.74
C SER A 129 0.28 -30.54 -6.25
N GLU A 130 1.08 -29.81 -5.46
CA GLU A 130 0.87 -29.58 -4.04
C GLU A 130 -0.05 -28.38 -3.75
N PHE A 131 -0.28 -27.51 -4.75
CA PHE A 131 -1.23 -26.42 -4.62
C PHE A 131 -2.65 -26.98 -4.50
N GLY A 132 -3.41 -26.44 -3.54
CA GLY A 132 -4.77 -26.87 -3.28
C GLY A 132 -5.68 -25.74 -2.84
N PHE A 133 -6.93 -26.06 -2.58
CA PHE A 133 -7.90 -25.15 -1.98
C PHE A 133 -8.52 -25.80 -0.75
N GLY A 134 -8.38 -25.17 0.41
CA GLY A 134 -8.91 -25.70 1.68
C GLY A 134 -8.42 -27.11 2.03
N GLY A 135 -7.18 -27.46 1.68
CA GLY A 135 -6.60 -28.79 1.91
C GLY A 135 -7.07 -29.88 0.93
N SER A 136 -7.94 -29.55 -0.02
CA SER A 136 -8.24 -30.43 -1.15
C SER A 136 -7.19 -30.23 -2.24
N GLY A 137 -6.53 -31.32 -2.65
CA GLY A 137 -5.60 -31.28 -3.77
C GLY A 137 -6.36 -30.93 -5.05
N TYR A 138 -5.96 -29.84 -5.70
CA TYR A 138 -6.47 -29.45 -7.01
C TYR A 138 -5.30 -29.52 -7.98
N SER A 139 -5.32 -30.53 -8.86
CA SER A 139 -4.25 -30.66 -9.85
C SER A 139 -4.34 -29.53 -10.86
N MET A 140 -3.47 -28.53 -10.73
CA MET A 140 -3.34 -27.45 -11.69
C MET A 140 -2.71 -27.92 -13.01
N ILE A 141 -2.12 -29.12 -13.07
CA ILE A 141 -1.32 -29.59 -14.20
C ILE A 141 -2.12 -29.53 -15.51
N ASP A 142 -3.35 -30.03 -15.54
CA ASP A 142 -4.18 -30.01 -16.76
C ASP A 142 -4.61 -28.59 -17.16
N ALA A 143 -4.74 -27.70 -16.17
CA ALA A 143 -5.13 -26.32 -16.34
C ALA A 143 -3.94 -25.39 -16.58
N TYR A 144 -2.70 -25.86 -16.45
CA TYR A 144 -1.46 -25.09 -16.60
C TYR A 144 -0.97 -25.19 -18.04
N SER A 145 -1.38 -24.24 -18.87
CA SER A 145 -1.14 -24.26 -20.32
C SER A 145 -0.87 -22.87 -20.87
N GLU A 146 -0.16 -22.81 -22.00
CA GLU A 146 0.12 -21.57 -22.74
C GLU A 146 -1.17 -20.83 -23.09
N ASP A 147 -2.19 -21.55 -23.58
CA ASP A 147 -3.53 -21.02 -23.86
C ASP A 147 -4.39 -20.80 -22.60
N GLY A 148 -3.81 -21.03 -21.42
CA GLY A 148 -4.51 -20.96 -20.14
C GLY A 148 -4.70 -19.54 -19.63
N GLY A 149 -3.96 -18.56 -20.15
CA GLY A 149 -3.93 -17.19 -19.66
C GLY A 149 -2.73 -16.94 -18.75
N VAL A 150 -2.81 -15.92 -17.92
CA VAL A 150 -1.70 -15.50 -17.05
C VAL A 150 -1.77 -16.18 -15.69
N TYR A 151 -0.63 -16.62 -15.18
CA TYR A 151 -0.47 -17.27 -13.89
C TYR A 151 0.39 -16.39 -12.99
N LEU A 152 -0.20 -15.83 -11.93
CA LEU A 152 0.49 -14.98 -10.96
C LEU A 152 0.73 -15.77 -9.67
N LEU A 153 2.00 -15.88 -9.28
CA LEU A 153 2.43 -16.26 -7.95
C LEU A 153 2.44 -15.02 -7.05
N MET A 154 1.89 -15.17 -5.85
CA MET A 154 1.96 -14.20 -4.77
C MET A 154 2.60 -14.89 -3.56
N PHE A 155 3.73 -14.38 -3.12
CA PHE A 155 4.45 -14.87 -1.94
C PHE A 155 3.96 -14.07 -0.76
N LEU A 156 3.40 -14.73 0.24
CA LEU A 156 2.70 -14.11 1.34
C LEU A 156 3.43 -14.35 2.66
N GLU A 157 3.41 -13.35 3.53
CA GLU A 157 3.87 -13.48 4.92
C GLU A 157 3.04 -14.52 5.69
N ASP A 158 3.68 -15.24 6.63
CA ASP A 158 2.98 -16.16 7.51
C ASP A 158 2.05 -15.39 8.47
N GLY A 159 0.77 -15.76 8.49
CA GLY A 159 -0.26 -15.08 9.26
C GLY A 159 -1.62 -15.76 9.15
N GLU A 160 -2.51 -15.51 10.13
CA GLU A 160 -3.84 -16.14 10.17
C GLU A 160 -4.73 -15.74 8.97
N GLU A 161 -4.40 -14.65 8.27
CA GLU A 161 -5.28 -14.01 7.28
C GLU A 161 -4.56 -13.50 6.00
N PHE A 162 -3.49 -14.15 5.53
CA PHE A 162 -2.80 -13.75 4.28
C PHE A 162 -2.40 -12.25 4.30
N SER A 163 -1.73 -11.84 5.37
CA SER A 163 -1.66 -10.43 5.80
C SER A 163 -0.87 -9.52 4.87
N SER A 164 0.13 -10.03 4.13
CA SER A 164 0.90 -9.18 3.22
C SER A 164 1.54 -9.97 2.08
N VAL A 165 1.50 -9.41 0.86
CA VAL A 165 2.29 -9.93 -0.27
C VAL A 165 3.71 -9.40 -0.15
N ARG A 166 4.69 -10.30 -0.10
CA ARG A 166 6.12 -10.00 -0.11
C ARG A 166 6.74 -9.97 -1.51
N PHE A 167 6.18 -10.71 -2.46
CA PHE A 167 6.72 -10.76 -3.81
C PHE A 167 5.67 -11.23 -4.83
N PHE A 168 5.85 -10.83 -6.09
CA PHE A 168 5.06 -11.28 -7.23
C PHE A 168 5.95 -11.95 -8.28
N ALA A 169 5.46 -13.00 -8.91
CA ALA A 169 6.11 -13.58 -10.09
C ALA A 169 5.07 -14.11 -11.07
N PHE A 170 5.26 -13.89 -12.36
CA PHE A 170 4.49 -14.58 -13.39
C PHE A 170 5.11 -15.92 -13.73
N LEU A 171 4.26 -16.90 -13.98
CA LEU A 171 4.62 -18.13 -14.66
C LEU A 171 4.06 -18.09 -16.08
N SER A 172 4.93 -18.29 -17.07
CA SER A 172 4.58 -18.31 -18.48
C SER A 172 4.76 -19.75 -19.02
N PRO A 173 3.74 -20.62 -18.91
CA PRO A 173 3.79 -21.94 -19.54
C PRO A 173 3.92 -21.80 -21.06
N GLN A 174 4.82 -22.58 -21.65
CA GLN A 174 5.02 -22.64 -23.10
C GLN A 174 5.10 -24.09 -23.54
N SER A 175 4.48 -24.39 -24.68
CA SER A 175 4.39 -25.74 -25.25
C SER A 175 5.73 -26.31 -25.73
N ASP A 176 6.72 -25.46 -26.03
CA ASP A 176 8.05 -25.83 -26.48
C ASP A 176 9.14 -25.72 -25.39
N SER A 177 8.80 -25.20 -24.21
CA SER A 177 9.72 -25.13 -23.07
C SER A 177 9.89 -26.51 -22.44
N THR A 178 11.10 -26.79 -21.97
CA THR A 178 11.42 -28.00 -21.17
C THR A 178 11.76 -27.67 -19.72
N VAL A 179 11.57 -26.42 -19.31
CA VAL A 179 11.93 -25.94 -17.97
C VAL A 179 10.87 -26.39 -16.96
N THR A 180 11.25 -27.24 -16.01
CA THR A 180 10.35 -27.79 -14.98
C THR A 180 10.62 -27.20 -13.59
N VAL A 181 11.50 -26.20 -13.48
CA VAL A 181 11.83 -25.52 -12.23
C VAL A 181 11.76 -24.01 -12.48
N ALA A 182 10.88 -23.32 -11.76
CA ALA A 182 10.85 -21.87 -11.69
C ALA A 182 11.65 -21.43 -10.47
N ALA A 183 12.94 -21.11 -10.67
CA ALA A 183 13.82 -20.61 -9.62
C ALA A 183 13.59 -19.10 -9.42
N ILE A 184 12.75 -18.78 -8.46
CA ILE A 184 12.32 -17.43 -8.14
C ILE A 184 13.45 -16.71 -7.39
N VAL A 185 13.92 -15.64 -8.02
CA VAL A 185 14.96 -14.77 -7.48
C VAL A 185 14.43 -13.33 -7.49
N ALA A 186 14.78 -12.56 -6.46
CA ALA A 186 14.66 -11.12 -6.54
C ALA A 186 15.88 -10.59 -7.29
N ASP A 187 15.65 -9.95 -8.44
CA ASP A 187 16.64 -9.04 -9.00
C ASP A 187 16.22 -7.63 -8.56
N CYS A 188 16.95 -7.08 -7.59
CA CYS A 188 16.68 -5.76 -7.00
C CYS A 188 17.71 -4.71 -7.45
N PRO A 189 17.86 -4.40 -8.76
CA PRO A 189 18.55 -3.19 -9.16
C PRO A 189 17.65 -1.95 -8.96
N GLN A 190 16.33 -2.12 -8.94
CA GLN A 190 15.30 -1.10 -8.70
C GLN A 190 14.08 -1.75 -8.02
N ALA A 191 13.35 -0.99 -7.18
CA ALA A 191 12.12 -1.47 -6.56
C ALA A 191 11.10 -1.92 -7.62
N MET A 192 10.39 -3.03 -7.37
CA MET A 192 9.38 -3.54 -8.30
C MET A 192 8.21 -2.58 -8.44
N LEU A 193 7.89 -1.86 -7.36
CA LEU A 193 6.94 -0.77 -7.34
C LEU A 193 7.70 0.56 -7.32
N THR A 194 7.51 1.37 -8.35
CA THR A 194 7.96 2.76 -8.31
C THR A 194 6.74 3.65 -8.11
N ALA A 195 6.80 4.53 -7.11
CA ALA A 195 5.78 5.54 -6.86
C ALA A 195 6.41 6.91 -7.07
N SER A 196 5.82 7.73 -7.94
CA SER A 196 6.17 9.14 -8.04
C SER A 196 5.22 9.95 -7.17
N LEU A 197 5.78 10.74 -6.26
CA LEU A 197 5.03 11.67 -5.41
C LEU A 197 5.64 13.07 -5.58
N ASP A 198 4.81 14.03 -5.95
CA ASP A 198 5.18 15.45 -5.96
C ASP A 198 4.62 16.13 -4.70
N LEU A 199 5.48 16.35 -3.70
CA LEU A 199 5.19 17.15 -2.51
C LEU A 199 5.57 18.63 -2.72
N SER A 200 6.14 18.99 -3.88
CA SER A 200 6.72 20.31 -4.15
C SER A 200 5.72 21.34 -4.69
N THR A 201 4.57 20.90 -5.22
CA THR A 201 3.49 21.77 -5.71
C THR A 201 2.45 21.99 -4.60
N PRO A 202 2.50 23.10 -3.84
CA PRO A 202 1.64 23.29 -2.67
C PRO A 202 0.20 23.61 -3.07
N VAL A 203 -0.75 23.08 -2.30
CA VAL A 203 -2.10 23.65 -2.20
C VAL A 203 -2.15 24.50 -0.94
N GLU A 204 -2.29 25.82 -1.13
CA GLU A 204 -2.47 26.75 -0.01
C GLU A 204 -3.88 26.63 0.55
N ILE A 205 -3.99 26.19 1.81
CA ILE A 205 -5.23 26.34 2.58
C ILE A 205 -5.03 27.51 3.53
N SER A 206 -5.73 28.61 3.30
CA SER A 206 -5.68 29.76 4.21
C SER A 206 -6.36 29.39 5.52
N ALA A 207 -5.58 29.13 6.58
CA ALA A 207 -6.12 29.11 7.92
C ALA A 207 -6.62 30.53 8.25
N ALA A 208 -7.94 30.72 8.31
CA ALA A 208 -8.52 31.99 8.71
C ALA A 208 -8.08 32.31 10.16
N GLY A 209 -7.20 33.30 10.31
CA GLY A 209 -6.96 34.07 11.54
C GLY A 209 -6.54 33.29 12.80
N ALA A 210 -5.22 33.17 13.02
CA ALA A 210 -4.59 32.68 14.26
C ALA A 210 -4.73 33.63 15.48
N GLY A 211 -5.95 34.05 15.78
CA GLY A 211 -6.34 34.83 16.98
C GLY A 211 -7.34 34.10 17.88
N GLU A 212 -8.14 33.19 17.31
CA GLU A 212 -8.75 32.09 18.05
C GLU A 212 -7.82 30.88 17.93
N ALA A 213 -7.91 29.93 18.87
CA ALA A 213 -7.12 28.71 18.83
C ALA A 213 -7.07 28.18 17.39
N ILE A 214 -5.88 27.81 16.89
CA ILE A 214 -5.81 26.83 15.79
C ILE A 214 -6.84 25.77 16.20
N PRO A 215 -7.90 25.53 15.41
CA PRO A 215 -9.00 24.69 15.87
C PRO A 215 -8.39 23.44 16.47
N ARG A 216 -8.64 23.18 17.76
CA ARG A 216 -8.17 21.98 18.48
C ARG A 216 -8.83 20.69 17.94
N ALA A 217 -9.38 20.80 16.74
CA ALA A 217 -10.38 20.00 16.09
C ALA A 217 -10.35 20.49 14.63
N LEU A 218 -9.87 19.68 13.69
CA LEU A 218 -10.11 19.88 12.27
C LEU A 218 -11.57 19.45 12.04
N PRO A 219 -12.56 20.36 11.92
CA PRO A 219 -13.93 19.91 11.73
C PRO A 219 -14.06 19.24 10.36
N LEU A 220 -14.08 17.91 10.34
CA LEU A 220 -14.67 17.12 9.26
C LEU A 220 -16.15 17.02 9.63
N ASP A 221 -17.00 17.82 9.00
CA ASP A 221 -18.43 17.90 9.31
C ASP A 221 -19.22 17.15 8.24
N ASP A 222 -19.84 16.03 8.65
CA ASP A 222 -20.69 15.18 7.80
C ASP A 222 -22.11 15.77 7.57
N SER A 223 -22.35 17.04 7.93
CA SER A 223 -23.69 17.66 7.85
C SER A 223 -23.82 18.85 6.89
N ALA A 224 -22.84 19.12 6.03
CA ALA A 224 -22.88 20.27 5.12
C ALA A 224 -23.85 20.08 3.93
N THR A 225 -25.13 20.41 4.15
CA THR A 225 -25.94 21.02 3.08
C THR A 225 -25.26 22.31 2.61
N CYS A 226 -25.05 22.44 1.31
CA CYS A 226 -24.28 23.51 0.67
C CYS A 226 -24.76 24.93 1.06
N ASP A 227 -24.20 25.52 2.11
CA ASP A 227 -24.34 26.93 2.43
C ASP A 227 -23.01 27.63 2.12
N THR A 228 -23.03 28.57 1.19
CA THR A 228 -21.83 29.14 0.53
C THR A 228 -21.11 30.20 1.35
N ASP A 229 -21.49 30.43 2.61
CA ASP A 229 -21.05 31.58 3.41
C ASP A 229 -20.11 31.24 4.58
N THR A 230 -19.76 29.97 4.80
CA THR A 230 -18.69 29.57 5.74
C THR A 230 -17.46 29.08 4.99
N GLY A 231 -16.27 29.36 5.52
CA GLY A 231 -14.97 29.06 4.89
C GLY A 231 -14.79 27.60 4.47
N PRO A 232 -13.65 27.26 3.82
CA PRO A 232 -13.48 25.98 3.14
C PRO A 232 -13.75 24.79 4.07
N SER A 233 -14.94 24.20 3.94
CA SER A 233 -15.30 22.91 4.50
C SER A 233 -14.89 21.85 3.48
N TRP A 234 -14.19 20.82 3.94
CA TRP A 234 -13.88 19.66 3.12
C TRP A 234 -15.13 18.77 3.04
N PRO A 235 -15.66 18.47 1.83
CA PRO A 235 -16.70 17.47 1.66
C PRO A 235 -16.05 16.10 1.39
N VAL A 236 -15.10 15.69 2.22
CA VAL A 236 -14.66 14.28 2.19
C VAL A 236 -15.51 13.58 3.22
N ASP A 237 -16.64 13.06 2.75
CA ASP A 237 -17.39 12.07 3.50
C ASP A 237 -16.53 10.80 3.53
N TRP A 238 -16.01 10.48 4.71
CA TRP A 238 -15.16 9.30 4.89
C TRP A 238 -15.96 8.00 4.68
N GLU A 239 -17.29 8.04 4.84
CA GLU A 239 -18.17 6.94 4.49
C GLU A 239 -18.18 6.71 2.97
N ASP A 240 -18.13 7.78 2.15
CA ASP A 240 -18.09 7.67 0.68
C ASP A 240 -16.78 7.09 0.16
N LEU A 241 -15.66 7.31 0.86
CA LEU A 241 -14.38 6.68 0.50
C LEU A 241 -14.32 5.21 0.96
N GLY A 242 -15.21 4.78 1.85
CA GLY A 242 -15.23 3.41 2.39
C GLY A 242 -13.97 3.05 3.19
N VAL A 243 -13.20 4.04 3.66
CA VAL A 243 -11.95 3.84 4.40
C VAL A 243 -12.07 4.43 5.80
N ASN A 244 -11.87 3.57 6.80
CA ASN A 244 -11.80 4.01 8.19
C ASN A 244 -10.37 4.48 8.48
N ALA A 245 -10.17 5.79 8.52
CA ALA A 245 -8.97 6.37 9.12
C ALA A 245 -8.91 5.93 10.60
N SER A 246 -7.78 5.39 11.03
CA SER A 246 -7.60 4.90 12.41
C SER A 246 -6.38 5.47 13.11
N GLU A 247 -5.42 6.01 12.36
CA GLU A 247 -4.20 6.57 12.92
C GLU A 247 -3.82 7.88 12.21
N LEU A 248 -3.40 8.86 13.01
CA LEU A 248 -2.71 10.05 12.51
C LEU A 248 -1.24 9.97 12.94
N VAL A 249 -0.33 10.06 11.98
CA VAL A 249 1.11 9.99 12.19
C VAL A 249 1.75 11.35 11.89
N VAL A 250 2.60 11.82 12.78
CA VAL A 250 3.43 13.01 12.59
C VAL A 250 4.88 12.60 12.59
N SER A 251 5.57 12.84 11.47
CA SER A 251 6.96 12.43 11.27
C SER A 251 7.82 13.65 10.96
N ARG A 252 9.02 13.71 11.55
CA ARG A 252 10.05 14.71 11.25
C ARG A 252 11.20 14.06 10.51
N TYR A 253 11.68 14.72 9.49
CA TYR A 253 12.78 14.28 8.64
C TYR A 253 13.89 15.33 8.65
N THR A 254 15.13 14.85 8.60
CA THR A 254 16.32 15.67 8.36
C THR A 254 16.71 15.73 6.88
N LEU A 255 16.04 14.92 6.05
CA LEU A 255 16.28 14.83 4.61
C LEU A 255 15.62 15.99 3.84
N PRO A 256 16.18 16.42 2.71
CA PRO A 256 15.49 17.28 1.76
C PRO A 256 14.22 16.61 1.20
N ILE A 257 13.21 17.42 0.83
CA ILE A 257 11.94 16.93 0.29
C ILE A 257 12.12 15.98 -0.90
N ALA A 258 13.01 16.33 -1.85
CA ALA A 258 13.27 15.51 -3.04
C ALA A 258 13.88 14.14 -2.70
N GLU A 259 14.67 14.05 -1.63
CA GLU A 259 15.21 12.76 -1.18
C GLU A 259 14.14 11.91 -0.48
N LEU A 260 13.25 12.56 0.28
CA LEU A 260 12.11 11.88 0.91
C LEU A 260 11.12 11.37 -0.13
N GLU A 261 10.83 12.14 -1.18
CA GLU A 261 9.98 11.72 -2.30
C GLU A 261 10.56 10.49 -3.01
N ALA A 262 11.86 10.49 -3.28
CA ALA A 262 12.54 9.37 -3.94
C ALA A 262 12.57 8.08 -3.08
N ARG A 263 12.41 8.21 -1.76
CA ARG A 263 12.44 7.08 -0.80
C ARG A 263 11.17 7.02 0.03
N PHE A 264 10.05 7.43 -0.55
CA PHE A 264 8.80 7.58 0.19
C PHE A 264 8.29 6.25 0.76
N GLY A 265 8.57 5.12 0.10
CA GLY A 265 8.28 3.78 0.65
C GLY A 265 8.97 3.52 1.99
N GLU A 266 10.18 4.05 2.19
CA GLU A 266 10.99 3.87 3.40
C GLU A 266 10.75 4.94 4.47
N ARG A 267 9.82 5.87 4.25
CA ARG A 267 9.67 7.08 5.08
C ARG A 267 9.47 6.81 6.56
N ASP A 268 8.92 5.68 6.95
CA ASP A 268 8.74 5.33 8.37
C ASP A 268 10.08 5.05 9.06
N ALA A 269 11.01 4.39 8.36
CA ALA A 269 12.36 4.12 8.83
C ALA A 269 13.28 5.35 8.73
N LEU A 270 12.96 6.28 7.82
CA LEU A 270 13.74 7.51 7.62
C LEU A 270 13.36 8.65 8.58
N ALA A 271 12.27 8.52 9.33
CA ALA A 271 11.82 9.54 10.26
C ALA A 271 12.80 9.67 11.44
N ALA A 272 13.31 10.88 11.65
CA ALA A 272 14.14 11.21 12.81
C ALA A 272 13.32 11.25 14.11
N GLU A 273 12.07 11.71 14.00
CA GLU A 273 11.06 11.64 15.05
C GLU A 273 9.75 11.17 14.44
N ARG A 274 9.00 10.36 15.17
CA ARG A 274 7.68 9.88 14.78
C ARG A 274 6.76 9.85 15.98
N TYR A 275 5.56 10.37 15.80
CA TYR A 275 4.49 10.39 16.77
C TYR A 275 3.24 9.81 16.12
N ALA A 276 2.48 9.02 16.86
CA ALA A 276 1.23 8.45 16.39
C ALA A 276 0.12 8.70 17.42
N LEU A 277 -1.11 8.83 16.94
CA LEU A 277 -2.32 8.84 17.76
C LEU A 277 -3.44 8.10 17.03
N ALA A 278 -4.23 7.35 17.79
CA ALA A 278 -5.42 6.71 17.25
C ALA A 278 -6.50 7.77 16.96
N VAL A 279 -7.05 7.76 15.76
CA VAL A 279 -8.22 8.58 15.40
C VAL A 279 -9.47 7.72 15.40
N SER A 280 -10.46 8.12 16.17
CA SER A 280 -11.77 7.46 16.23
C SER A 280 -12.92 8.43 15.93
N GLU A 281 -12.60 9.70 15.73
CA GLU A 281 -13.53 10.79 15.49
C GLU A 281 -12.97 11.66 14.37
N THR A 282 -13.77 12.64 13.95
CA THR A 282 -13.41 13.66 12.96
C THR A 282 -12.32 14.62 13.46
N ASN A 283 -11.91 14.53 14.72
CA ASN A 283 -10.95 15.42 15.34
C ASN A 283 -9.81 14.65 16.04
N ALA A 284 -8.61 15.22 15.98
CA ALA A 284 -7.42 14.70 16.64
C ALA A 284 -6.67 15.84 17.35
N ASP A 285 -6.41 15.71 18.65
CA ASP A 285 -5.48 16.60 19.36
C ASP A 285 -4.06 16.06 19.22
N LEU A 286 -3.22 16.74 18.44
CA LEU A 286 -1.82 16.38 18.26
C LEU A 286 -1.04 16.33 19.57
N ALA A 287 -1.46 17.04 20.63
CA ALA A 287 -0.81 16.98 21.94
C ALA A 287 -0.91 15.61 22.63
N ASP A 288 -1.82 14.75 22.14
CA ASP A 288 -1.96 13.37 22.59
C ASP A 288 -1.19 12.38 21.71
N ALA A 289 -0.55 12.84 20.63
CA ALA A 289 0.36 12.01 19.85
C ALA A 289 1.60 11.63 20.66
N VAL A 290 1.96 10.35 20.60
CA VAL A 290 3.04 9.76 21.39
C VAL A 290 4.07 9.12 20.48
N SER A 291 5.35 9.30 20.78
CA SER A 291 6.42 8.60 20.08
C SER A 291 6.57 7.15 20.56
N THR A 292 7.32 6.35 19.83
CA THR A 292 7.69 4.98 20.25
C THR A 292 8.41 4.94 21.60
N ALA A 293 9.06 6.03 22.00
CA ALA A 293 9.72 6.18 23.31
C ALA A 293 8.78 6.67 24.43
N GLY A 294 7.49 6.91 24.14
CA GLY A 294 6.51 7.39 25.12
C GLY A 294 6.47 8.92 25.30
N SER A 295 7.23 9.68 24.52
CA SER A 295 7.24 11.14 24.59
C SER A 295 6.05 11.73 23.86
N ARG A 296 5.37 12.71 24.46
CA ARG A 296 4.28 13.45 23.80
C ARG A 296 4.84 14.40 22.73
N PHE A 297 4.06 14.62 21.69
CA PHE A 297 4.36 15.62 20.66
C PHE A 297 4.34 17.03 21.24
N ALA A 298 5.47 17.72 21.14
CA ALA A 298 5.66 19.05 21.71
C ALA A 298 5.26 20.19 20.76
N GLY A 299 4.80 19.85 19.54
CA GLY A 299 4.54 20.80 18.46
C GLY A 299 5.65 20.81 17.41
N PHE A 300 5.37 21.50 16.30
CA PHE A 300 6.30 21.62 15.18
C PHE A 300 7.45 22.59 15.48
N THR A 301 8.66 22.25 15.04
CA THR A 301 9.85 23.12 15.12
C THR A 301 10.30 23.52 13.72
N GLY A 302 10.98 24.67 13.58
CA GLY A 302 11.55 25.13 12.30
C GLY A 302 12.68 24.25 11.75
N GLU A 303 13.03 23.15 12.42
CA GLU A 303 14.13 22.27 12.03
C GLU A 303 13.61 21.01 11.34
N GLY A 304 13.99 20.84 10.08
CA GLY A 304 13.65 19.66 9.28
C GLY A 304 12.34 19.81 8.51
N LEU A 305 11.97 18.71 7.84
CA LEU A 305 10.73 18.57 7.08
C LEU A 305 9.74 17.79 7.94
N TRP A 306 8.52 18.29 8.10
CA TRP A 306 7.47 17.58 8.84
C TRP A 306 6.43 17.03 7.88
N LEU A 307 6.05 15.77 8.09
CA LEU A 307 4.89 15.16 7.47
C LEU A 307 3.82 14.87 8.52
N VAL A 308 2.56 15.10 8.15
CA VAL A 308 1.37 14.63 8.86
C VAL A 308 0.64 13.68 7.92
N GLU A 309 0.34 12.49 8.39
CA GLU A 309 -0.24 11.42 7.60
C GLU A 309 -1.49 10.90 8.28
N LEU A 310 -2.57 10.73 7.52
CA LEU A 310 -3.75 9.99 7.95
C LEU A 310 -3.64 8.58 7.39
N ARG A 311 -3.78 7.56 8.24
CA ARG A 311 -3.66 6.15 7.87
C ARG A 311 -4.95 5.41 8.17
N GLY A 312 -5.25 4.40 7.35
CA GLY A 312 -6.38 3.50 7.53
C GLY A 312 -6.12 2.47 8.63
N SER A 313 -7.18 1.75 9.04
CA SER A 313 -7.09 0.61 9.96
C SER A 313 -6.17 -0.50 9.44
N SER A 314 -5.59 -1.26 10.36
CA SER A 314 -4.64 -2.38 10.12
C SER A 314 -5.12 -3.43 9.11
N TRP A 315 -6.42 -3.55 8.84
CA TRP A 315 -6.93 -4.41 7.76
C TRP A 315 -6.44 -3.99 6.36
N PHE A 316 -6.00 -2.74 6.20
CA PHE A 316 -5.28 -2.23 5.04
C PHE A 316 -3.78 -2.14 5.38
N GLU A 317 -3.18 -3.25 5.79
CA GLU A 317 -1.75 -3.39 6.08
C GLU A 317 -0.91 -3.25 4.79
N GLY A 318 -0.94 -2.04 4.25
CA GLY A 318 0.14 -1.43 3.51
C GLY A 318 0.46 -0.16 4.26
N ALA A 319 1.74 0.11 4.50
CA ALA A 319 2.23 1.31 5.19
C ALA A 319 1.90 2.62 4.45
N ALA A 320 0.87 2.66 3.60
CA ALA A 320 0.59 3.72 2.69
C ALA A 320 -0.46 4.66 3.30
N PRO A 321 -0.18 5.97 3.33
CA PRO A 321 -1.07 6.95 3.94
C PRO A 321 -2.30 7.16 3.04
N LEU A 322 -3.45 7.44 3.64
CA LEU A 322 -4.67 7.91 2.96
C LEU A 322 -4.55 9.38 2.56
N VAL A 323 -3.83 10.15 3.38
CA VAL A 323 -3.55 11.57 3.19
C VAL A 323 -2.15 11.83 3.71
N VAL A 324 -1.37 12.64 2.99
CA VAL A 324 -0.06 13.15 3.44
C VAL A 324 -0.12 14.66 3.46
N THR A 325 0.66 15.30 4.30
CA THR A 325 0.66 16.76 4.40
C THR A 325 2.04 17.18 4.85
N VAL A 326 2.69 18.04 4.08
CA VAL A 326 3.93 18.69 4.50
C VAL A 326 3.59 19.84 5.44
N VAL A 327 4.23 19.90 6.60
CA VAL A 327 4.08 21.01 7.52
C VAL A 327 5.34 21.87 7.49
N GLU A 328 5.17 23.13 7.14
CA GLU A 328 6.25 24.11 7.19
C GLU A 328 6.01 25.13 8.32
N PRO A 329 6.59 24.87 9.50
CA PRO A 329 6.51 25.82 10.60
C PRO A 329 7.32 27.07 10.27
N THR A 330 6.63 28.16 9.95
CA THR A 330 7.25 29.46 9.80
C THR A 330 7.57 30.05 11.17
N ALA A 331 8.84 30.40 11.39
CA ALA A 331 9.22 31.24 12.53
C ALA A 331 8.42 32.54 12.48
N ARG A 332 7.72 32.87 13.57
CA ARG A 332 7.03 34.14 13.68
C ARG A 332 8.10 35.24 13.78
N PRO A 333 8.04 36.30 12.96
CA PRO A 333 9.01 37.40 13.00
C PRO A 333 9.02 38.11 14.36
#